data_AF-F6FG98-F1
#
_entry.id   AF-F6FG98-F1
#
_cell.length_a   1.000
_cell.length_b   1.000
_cell.length_c   1.000
_cell.angle_alpha   90.00
_cell.angle_beta   90.00
_cell.angle_gamma   90.00
#
_symmetry.space_group_name_H-M   'P 1'
#
loop_
_entity.id
_entity.type
_entity.pdbx_description
1 polymer ?
#
loop_
_entity_poly.entity_id
_entity_poly.type
_entity_poly.pdbx_seq_one_letter_code
_entity_poly.pdbx_strand_id
1 'polypeptide(L)'
;MDTLPLKRIFMKEEGGRRLRNWCDGVMSKDAVSNKQDLDNASKYCGIKNIKQQLERLGVKVFEEGDSDWQSVYTKRKNENSSASTFEEIKKWCFSTRNKDFVAFKMSTDYADVLRYCTDKGKVDGIHTKSIEISSMTG
;
A
#
# COMPACT_ATOMS: atom_id res chain seq x y z
N MET A 1 9.73 27.69 1.06
CA MET A 1 8.69 26.91 1.75
C MET A 1 8.94 25.46 1.45
N ASP A 2 9.18 24.68 2.49
CA ASP A 2 9.89 23.41 2.42
C ASP A 2 9.11 22.33 1.65
N THR A 3 9.70 21.90 0.53
CA THR A 3 9.30 20.70 -0.20
C THR A 3 9.66 19.49 0.65
N LEU A 4 8.71 19.02 1.46
CA LEU A 4 8.84 17.74 2.13
C LEU A 4 8.48 16.62 1.13
N PRO A 5 9.42 15.75 0.74
CA PRO A 5 9.11 14.64 -0.14
C PRO A 5 8.04 13.75 0.50
N LEU A 6 7.14 13.15 -0.32
CA LEU A 6 6.08 12.21 0.12
C LEU A 6 6.60 11.04 0.97
N LYS A 7 7.93 10.87 1.00
CA LYS A 7 8.73 10.02 1.88
C LYS A 7 8.31 10.03 3.35
N ARG A 8 7.59 11.06 3.84
CA ARG A 8 7.26 11.21 5.26
C ARG A 8 5.76 11.33 5.59
N ILE A 9 4.86 11.18 4.60
CA ILE A 9 3.42 11.49 4.77
C ILE A 9 2.59 10.24 5.15
N PHE A 10 3.00 9.04 4.77
CA PHE A 10 2.15 7.85 4.97
C PHE A 10 2.30 7.14 6.33
N MET A 11 3.26 7.55 7.19
CA MET A 11 3.69 6.71 8.34
C MET A 11 3.81 7.46 9.68
N LYS A 12 3.35 8.71 9.78
CA LYS A 12 3.27 9.47 11.05
C LYS A 12 1.92 10.19 11.11
N GLU A 13 1.33 10.32 12.30
CA GLU A 13 -0.01 10.95 12.51
C GLU A 13 -0.18 12.25 11.72
N GLU A 14 0.86 13.08 11.69
CA GLU A 14 0.86 14.36 10.98
C GLU A 14 0.70 14.23 9.46
N GLY A 15 1.26 13.18 8.86
CA GLY A 15 1.14 12.93 7.43
C GLY A 15 -0.25 12.43 7.03
N GLY A 16 -0.85 11.55 7.83
CA GLY A 16 -2.25 11.13 7.65
C GLY A 16 -3.22 12.30 7.78
N ARG A 17 -3.00 13.17 8.78
CA ARG A 17 -3.78 14.40 8.99
C ARG A 17 -3.68 15.37 7.81
N ARG A 18 -2.47 15.57 7.28
CA ARG A 18 -2.24 16.43 6.10
C ARG A 18 -2.92 15.89 4.84
N LEU A 19 -2.82 14.58 4.61
CA LEU A 19 -3.49 13.93 3.48
C LEU A 19 -5.01 14.07 3.60
N ARG A 20 -5.58 13.81 4.78
CA ARG A 20 -7.01 14.01 5.05
C ARG A 20 -7.44 15.45 4.76
N ASN A 21 -6.75 16.44 5.31
CA ASN A 21 -7.10 17.84 5.11
C ASN A 21 -7.00 18.28 3.65
N TRP A 22 -6.01 17.78 2.91
CA TRP A 22 -5.88 18.06 1.48
C TRP A 22 -7.03 17.42 0.69
N CYS A 23 -7.38 16.16 0.98
CA CYS A 23 -8.51 15.48 0.37
C CYS A 23 -9.84 16.20 0.63
N ASP A 24 -10.11 16.61 1.88
CA ASP A 24 -11.29 17.39 2.24
C ASP A 24 -11.36 18.72 1.44
N GLY A 25 -10.20 19.37 1.24
CA GLY A 25 -10.08 20.59 0.47
C GLY A 25 -10.33 20.41 -1.03
N VAL A 26 -9.82 19.35 -1.65
CA VAL A 26 -10.00 19.09 -3.09
C VAL A 26 -11.46 18.80 -3.44
N MET A 27 -12.20 18.10 -2.58
CA MET A 27 -13.62 17.78 -2.82
C MET A 27 -14.51 19.03 -2.91
N SER A 28 -14.03 20.17 -2.39
CA SER A 28 -14.75 21.44 -2.42
C SER A 28 -14.36 22.33 -3.62
N LYS A 29 -13.42 21.89 -4.46
CA LYS A 29 -12.94 22.67 -5.63
C LYS A 29 -13.79 22.40 -6.87
N ASP A 30 -13.86 23.40 -7.76
CA ASP A 30 -14.47 23.24 -9.07
C ASP A 30 -13.71 22.21 -9.93
N ALA A 31 -14.45 21.23 -10.45
CA ALA A 31 -13.89 20.08 -11.15
C ALA A 31 -13.26 20.44 -12.51
N VAL A 32 -13.82 21.43 -13.20
CA VAL A 32 -13.37 21.84 -14.53
C VAL A 32 -12.02 22.56 -14.44
N SER A 33 -11.87 23.43 -13.44
CA SER A 33 -10.69 24.25 -13.25
C SER A 33 -9.54 23.52 -12.54
N ASN A 34 -9.83 22.42 -11.83
CA ASN A 34 -8.87 21.71 -10.97
C ASN A 34 -8.70 20.23 -11.34
N LYS A 35 -8.70 19.91 -12.65
CA LYS A 35 -8.61 18.52 -13.15
C LYS A 35 -7.40 17.74 -12.59
N GLN A 36 -6.24 18.38 -12.48
CA GLN A 36 -5.03 17.74 -11.95
C GLN A 36 -5.16 17.38 -10.46
N ASP A 37 -5.85 18.20 -9.67
CA ASP A 37 -6.13 17.92 -8.27
C ASP A 37 -7.11 16.75 -8.13
N LEU A 38 -8.11 16.66 -9.01
CA LEU A 38 -9.03 15.51 -9.04
C LEU A 38 -8.32 14.21 -9.42
N ASP A 39 -7.43 14.24 -10.42
CA ASP A 39 -6.63 13.08 -10.80
C ASP A 39 -5.75 12.60 -9.64
N ASN A 40 -5.22 13.53 -8.86
CA ASN A 40 -4.45 13.22 -7.67
C ASN A 40 -5.34 12.75 -6.52
N ALA A 41 -6.54 13.31 -6.35
CA ALA A 41 -7.48 12.87 -5.32
C ALA A 41 -7.94 11.43 -5.55
N SER A 42 -8.21 11.06 -6.81
CA SER A 42 -8.50 9.67 -7.21
C SER A 42 -7.37 8.69 -6.83
N LYS A 43 -6.12 9.16 -6.89
CA LYS A 43 -4.94 8.37 -6.53
C LYS A 43 -4.73 8.27 -5.02
N TYR A 44 -4.93 9.35 -4.26
CA TYR A 44 -4.48 9.46 -2.88
C TYR A 44 -5.58 9.52 -1.81
N CYS A 45 -6.79 9.95 -2.17
CA CYS A 45 -7.91 10.12 -1.24
C CYS A 45 -8.83 8.89 -1.13
N GLY A 46 -8.80 8.01 -2.14
CA GLY A 46 -9.51 6.75 -2.06
C GLY A 46 -8.90 5.83 -1.01
N ILE A 47 -9.73 5.30 -0.11
CA ILE A 47 -9.33 4.18 0.74
C ILE A 47 -9.01 3.01 -0.18
N LYS A 48 -7.73 2.69 -0.30
CA LYS A 48 -7.27 1.53 -1.09
C LYS A 48 -7.32 0.30 -0.21
N ASN A 49 -7.56 -0.85 -0.80
CA ASN A 49 -7.27 -2.09 -0.10
C ASN A 49 -5.74 -2.36 -0.08
N ILE A 50 -5.32 -3.31 0.74
CA ILE A 50 -3.90 -3.67 0.89
C ILE A 50 -3.26 -4.03 -0.46
N LYS A 51 -3.96 -4.79 -1.32
CA LYS A 51 -3.49 -5.18 -2.65
C LYS A 51 -3.19 -3.95 -3.51
N GLN A 52 -4.16 -3.05 -3.67
CA GLN A 52 -4.03 -1.83 -4.45
C GLN A 52 -2.88 -0.95 -3.95
N GLN A 53 -2.70 -0.88 -2.62
CA GLN A 53 -1.59 -0.13 -2.04
C GLN A 53 -0.23 -0.75 -2.37
N LEU A 54 -0.11 -2.07 -2.37
CA LEU A 54 1.10 -2.79 -2.75
C LEU A 54 1.42 -2.65 -4.25
N GLU A 55 0.41 -2.79 -5.11
CA GLU A 55 0.55 -2.65 -6.56
C GLU A 55 1.01 -1.24 -6.95
N ARG A 56 0.52 -0.20 -6.26
CA ARG A 56 0.99 1.18 -6.42
C ARG A 56 2.49 1.34 -6.13
N LEU A 57 3.03 0.53 -5.22
CA LEU A 57 4.44 0.51 -4.88
C LEU A 57 5.27 -0.39 -5.83
N GLY A 58 4.64 -0.97 -6.85
CA GLY A 58 5.26 -1.90 -7.78
C GLY A 58 5.56 -3.26 -7.16
N VAL A 59 4.78 -3.67 -6.15
CA VAL A 59 4.85 -5.00 -5.55
C VAL A 59 3.77 -5.87 -6.17
N LYS A 60 4.16 -7.01 -6.77
CA LYS A 60 3.20 -7.96 -7.34
C LYS A 60 2.58 -8.76 -6.20
N VAL A 61 1.26 -8.68 -6.06
CA VAL A 61 0.48 -9.55 -5.17
C VAL A 61 0.08 -10.79 -5.96
N PHE A 62 0.35 -11.98 -5.42
CA PHE A 62 0.09 -13.24 -6.11
C PHE A 62 -1.41 -13.47 -6.34
N GLU A 63 -1.74 -14.00 -7.51
CA GLU A 63 -3.07 -14.52 -7.88
C GLU A 63 -3.13 -16.05 -7.76
N GLU A 64 -4.33 -16.61 -7.89
CA GLU A 64 -4.59 -18.02 -7.54
C GLU A 64 -3.76 -19.01 -8.37
N GLY A 65 -3.50 -18.65 -9.63
CA GLY A 65 -2.74 -19.46 -10.59
C GLY A 65 -1.24 -19.15 -10.66
N ASP A 66 -0.71 -18.25 -9.82
CA ASP A 66 0.73 -17.93 -9.86
C ASP A 66 1.55 -19.14 -9.37
N SER A 67 2.31 -19.74 -10.29
CA SER A 67 3.16 -20.94 -10.05
C SER A 67 4.22 -20.73 -8.98
N ASP A 68 4.70 -19.50 -8.85
CA ASP A 68 5.86 -19.17 -8.01
C ASP A 68 5.48 -19.02 -6.53
N TRP A 69 4.19 -18.93 -6.21
CA TRP A 69 3.72 -18.64 -4.85
C TRP A 69 4.09 -19.77 -3.88
N GLN A 70 3.94 -21.02 -4.28
CA GLN A 70 4.26 -22.16 -3.41
C GLN A 70 5.75 -22.20 -3.04
N SER A 71 6.62 -21.82 -3.98
CA SER A 71 8.07 -21.67 -3.72
C SER A 71 8.35 -20.57 -2.71
N VAL A 72 7.73 -19.40 -2.87
CA VAL A 72 7.85 -18.28 -1.92
C VAL A 72 7.34 -18.67 -0.53
N TYR A 73 6.15 -19.28 -0.45
CA TYR A 73 5.60 -19.75 0.82
C TYR A 73 6.56 -20.74 1.52
N THR A 74 7.08 -21.72 0.80
CA THR A 74 7.98 -22.75 1.35
C THR A 74 9.23 -22.11 1.94
N LYS A 75 9.83 -21.17 1.20
CA LYS A 75 10.97 -20.38 1.69
C LYS A 75 10.62 -19.63 2.99
N ARG A 76 9.51 -18.91 3.01
CA ARG A 76 9.13 -18.07 4.17
C ARG A 76 8.69 -18.88 5.39
N LYS A 77 8.07 -20.05 5.17
CA LYS A 77 7.72 -21.00 6.24
C LYS A 77 8.98 -21.47 6.96
N ASN A 78 10.02 -21.82 6.22
CA ASN A 78 11.30 -22.27 6.78
C ASN A 78 12.03 -21.15 7.54
N GLU A 79 11.88 -19.90 7.12
CA GLU A 79 12.49 -18.73 7.77
C GLU A 79 11.76 -18.28 9.06
N ASN A 80 10.45 -18.54 9.20
CA ASN A 80 9.63 -17.97 10.29
C ASN A 80 8.80 -19.00 11.09
N SER A 81 8.99 -20.31 10.85
CA SER A 81 8.31 -21.41 11.56
C SER A 81 6.79 -21.26 11.64
N SER A 82 6.13 -20.90 10.53
CA SER A 82 4.67 -20.83 10.49
C SER A 82 4.05 -22.24 10.58
N ALA A 83 3.08 -22.41 11.49
CA ALA A 83 2.30 -23.64 11.62
C ALA A 83 1.27 -23.81 10.48
N SER A 84 0.88 -22.71 9.82
CA SER A 84 -0.14 -22.73 8.77
C SER A 84 0.34 -23.44 7.51
N THR A 85 -0.56 -24.12 6.82
CA THR A 85 -0.39 -24.74 5.50
C THR A 85 -0.41 -23.71 4.37
N PHE A 86 0.04 -24.11 3.18
CA PHE A 86 -0.01 -23.24 2.00
C PHE A 86 -1.44 -22.83 1.66
N GLU A 87 -2.39 -23.76 1.71
CA GLU A 87 -3.81 -23.50 1.41
C GLU A 87 -4.46 -22.55 2.41
N GLU A 88 -4.11 -22.64 3.70
CA GLU A 88 -4.59 -21.69 4.71
C GLU A 88 -4.04 -20.28 4.46
N ILE A 89 -2.74 -20.16 4.15
CA ILE A 89 -2.12 -18.87 3.80
C ILE A 89 -2.73 -18.31 2.52
N LYS A 90 -2.95 -19.14 1.51
CA LYS A 90 -3.54 -18.75 0.23
C LYS A 90 -4.93 -18.17 0.46
N LYS A 91 -5.81 -18.90 1.15
CA LYS A 91 -7.16 -18.42 1.53
C LYS A 91 -7.11 -17.14 2.35
N TRP A 92 -6.23 -17.06 3.35
CA TRP A 92 -6.05 -15.87 4.17
C TRP A 92 -5.61 -14.66 3.33
N CYS A 93 -4.69 -14.84 2.40
CA CYS A 93 -4.22 -13.79 1.49
C CYS A 93 -5.36 -13.22 0.66
N PHE A 94 -6.23 -14.06 0.08
CA PHE A 94 -7.40 -13.59 -0.69
C PHE A 94 -8.38 -12.77 0.14
N SER A 95 -8.61 -13.16 1.39
CA SER A 95 -9.47 -12.41 2.31
C SER A 95 -8.82 -11.09 2.75
N THR A 96 -7.55 -11.13 3.15
CA THR A 96 -6.89 -10.01 3.81
C THR A 96 -6.39 -8.95 2.83
N ARG A 97 -5.89 -9.32 1.65
CA ARG A 97 -5.38 -8.36 0.65
C ARG A 97 -6.47 -7.39 0.14
N ASN A 98 -7.74 -7.79 0.25
CA ASN A 98 -8.90 -7.00 -0.17
C ASN A 98 -9.48 -6.12 0.95
N LYS A 99 -8.99 -6.23 2.18
CA LYS A 99 -9.36 -5.32 3.28
C LYS A 99 -8.74 -3.94 3.06
N ASP A 100 -9.40 -2.94 3.62
CA ASP A 100 -8.89 -1.56 3.64
C ASP A 100 -7.47 -1.50 4.18
N PHE A 101 -6.62 -0.73 3.49
CA PHE A 101 -5.31 -0.40 3.99
C PHE A 101 -5.48 0.58 5.16
N VAL A 102 -5.21 0.10 6.36
CA VAL A 102 -5.25 0.94 7.56
C VAL A 102 -3.85 1.09 8.13
N ALA A 103 -3.36 2.33 8.20
CA ALA A 103 -1.97 2.62 8.58
C ALA A 103 -1.58 2.07 9.96
N PHE A 104 -2.52 1.96 10.91
CA PHE A 104 -2.23 1.38 12.23
C PHE A 104 -1.99 -0.14 12.20
N LYS A 105 -2.43 -0.83 11.14
CA LYS A 105 -2.21 -2.27 10.91
C LYS A 105 -1.01 -2.56 10.02
N MET A 106 -0.15 -1.55 9.81
CA MET A 106 1.00 -1.69 8.92
C MET A 106 2.02 -2.72 9.42
N SER A 107 2.10 -2.93 10.74
CA SER A 107 2.96 -3.94 11.37
C SER A 107 2.34 -5.34 11.44
N THR A 108 1.07 -5.52 11.08
CA THR A 108 0.34 -6.79 11.14
C THR A 108 -0.13 -7.21 9.75
N ASP A 109 -1.39 -6.95 9.40
CA ASP A 109 -2.05 -7.41 8.17
C ASP A 109 -1.24 -7.01 6.93
N TYR A 110 -0.73 -5.78 6.88
CA TYR A 110 0.09 -5.32 5.75
C TYR A 110 1.43 -6.04 5.66
N ALA A 111 2.13 -6.19 6.80
CA ALA A 111 3.43 -6.84 6.86
C ALA A 111 3.35 -8.33 6.51
N ASP A 112 2.28 -9.00 6.96
CA ASP A 112 2.05 -10.41 6.67
C ASP A 112 1.56 -10.61 5.23
N VAL A 113 0.75 -9.70 4.67
CA VAL A 113 0.37 -9.76 3.25
C VAL A 113 1.60 -9.56 2.37
N LEU A 114 2.45 -8.59 2.71
CA LEU A 114 3.72 -8.39 2.03
C LEU A 114 4.60 -9.66 2.13
N ARG A 115 4.67 -10.29 3.30
CA ARG A 115 5.50 -11.48 3.53
C ARG A 115 5.03 -12.70 2.75
N TYR A 116 3.73 -12.98 2.76
CA TYR A 116 3.20 -14.27 2.31
C TYR A 116 2.44 -14.20 0.98
N CYS A 117 1.95 -13.04 0.59
CA CYS A 117 1.08 -12.88 -0.58
C CYS A 117 1.78 -12.16 -1.75
N THR A 118 3.09 -11.90 -1.70
CA THR A 118 3.81 -11.15 -2.74
C THR A 118 5.12 -11.83 -3.17
N ASP A 119 5.58 -11.47 -4.37
CA ASP A 119 6.84 -11.93 -4.95
C ASP A 119 8.10 -11.43 -4.20
N LYS A 120 7.96 -10.33 -3.44
CA LYS A 120 9.07 -9.71 -2.70
C LYS A 120 9.26 -10.32 -1.30
N GLY A 121 8.20 -10.89 -0.70
CA GLY A 121 8.18 -11.38 0.68
C GLY A 121 8.55 -10.29 1.70
N LYS A 122 9.12 -10.65 2.89
CA LYS A 122 9.51 -9.67 3.92
C LYS A 122 10.53 -8.70 3.31
N VAL A 123 10.12 -7.46 3.06
CA VAL A 123 11.02 -6.47 2.49
C VAL A 123 11.77 -5.79 3.61
N ASP A 124 13.02 -6.21 3.82
CA ASP A 124 14.01 -5.31 4.40
C ASP A 124 14.26 -4.21 3.35
N GLY A 125 13.65 -3.04 3.55
CA GLY A 125 13.94 -1.86 2.73
C GLY A 125 12.95 -1.48 1.63
N ILE A 126 11.62 -1.54 1.84
CA ILE A 126 10.75 -0.54 1.19
C ILE A 126 11.01 0.80 1.90
N HIS A 127 12.19 1.38 1.64
CA HIS A 127 12.33 2.82 1.64
C HIS A 127 11.54 3.31 0.44
N THR A 128 10.29 3.69 0.73
CA THR A 128 9.53 4.74 0.06
C THR A 128 10.25 5.31 -1.16
N LYS A 129 9.91 4.83 -2.36
CA LYS A 129 10.18 5.58 -3.60
C LYS A 129 9.59 6.98 -3.37
N SER A 130 10.45 7.99 -3.31
CA SER A 130 10.05 9.39 -3.22
C SER A 130 9.21 9.70 -4.45
N ILE A 131 7.91 9.94 -4.25
CA ILE A 131 7.12 10.67 -5.23
C ILE A 131 7.30 12.14 -4.85
N GLU A 132 7.89 12.94 -5.72
CA GLU A 132 8.04 14.37 -5.50
C GLU A 132 6.74 15.06 -5.94
N ILE A 133 6.04 15.73 -5.02
CA ILE A 133 4.93 16.64 -5.35
C ILE A 133 5.55 18.00 -5.65
N SER A 134 6.24 18.12 -6.77
CA SER A 134 6.79 19.40 -7.23
C SER A 134 5.90 20.10 -8.26
N SER A 135 4.65 19.65 -8.46
CA SER A 135 3.79 20.20 -9.52
C SER A 135 2.32 20.47 -9.15
N MET A 136 2.00 20.71 -7.87
CA MET A 136 0.61 21.00 -7.42
C MET A 136 0.41 22.44 -6.92
N THR A 137 1.23 23.37 -7.39
CA THR A 137 0.94 24.81 -7.31
C THR A 137 0.90 25.38 -8.73
N GLY A 138 -0.27 25.28 -9.33
CA GLY A 138 -0.77 26.15 -10.38
C GLY A 138 -2.16 26.60 -9.94
#